data_AF-A0A382NIF8-F1
#
_entry.id   AF-A0A382NIF8-F1
#
_cell.length_a   1.000
_cell.length_b   1.000
_cell.length_c   1.000
_cell.angle_alpha   90.00
_cell.angle_beta   90.00
_cell.angle_gamma   90.00
#
_symmetry.space_group_name_H-M   'P 1'
#
loop_
_entity.id
_entity.type
_entity.pdbx_description
1 polymer ?
#
loop_
_entity_poly.entity_id
_entity_poly.type
_entity_poly.pdbx_seq_one_letter_code
_entity_poly.pdbx_strand_id
1 'polypeptide(L)' 'VYLIVTRSFPPEVGGMQNLMWGLANSISKYYLTKVFTDYQENHQEFDGKVSFSIERIRGTKLLRKYRKAYLINDF' A
#
# COMPACT_ATOMS: atom_id res chain seq x y z
N VAL A 1 -10.96 2.32 11.20
CA VAL A 1 -10.24 2.22 9.91
C VAL A 1 -8.78 1.90 10.23
N TYR A 2 -8.18 0.89 9.59
CA TYR A 2 -6.77 0.58 9.78
C TYR A 2 -5.93 1.11 8.63
N LEU A 3 -4.81 1.71 8.98
CA LEU A 3 -3.86 2.31 8.05
C LEU A 3 -2.58 1.50 8.02
N ILE A 4 -2.22 1.03 6.83
CA ILE A 4 -0.97 0.30 6.61
C ILE A 4 -0.08 1.15 5.73
N VAL A 5 1.07 1.55 6.26
CA VAL A 5 2.05 2.38 5.55
C VAL A 5 3.26 1.53 5.27
N THR A 6 3.49 1.17 4.01
CA THR A 6 4.62 0.34 3.60
C THR A 6 5.33 0.91 2.38
N ARG A 7 6.56 0.47 2.15
CA ARG A 7 7.25 0.67 0.86
C ARG A 7 7.15 -0.55 -0.02
N SER A 8 7.13 -1.73 0.59
CA SER A 8 7.14 -3.03 -0.06
C SER A 8 5.75 -3.63 0.03
N PHE A 9 5.09 -3.70 -1.12
CA PHE A 9 3.80 -4.35 -1.32
C PHE A 9 3.84 -5.04 -2.69
N PRO A 10 2.97 -6.04 -2.98
CA PRO A 10 2.81 -6.53 -4.34
C PRO A 10 2.41 -5.39 -5.29
N PRO A 11 2.59 -5.49 -6.61
CA PRO A 11 2.87 -6.70 -7.39
C PRO A 11 4.34 -7.17 -7.42
N GLU A 12 5.29 -6.41 -6.87
CA GLU A 12 6.67 -6.92 -6.74
C GLU A 12 6.71 -8.21 -5.93
N VAL A 13 7.54 -9.16 -6.36
CA VAL A 13 7.69 -10.45 -5.70
C VAL A 13 8.85 -10.39 -4.71
N GLY A 14 8.57 -10.69 -3.45
CA GLY A 14 9.57 -10.75 -2.39
C GLY A 14 8.98 -11.10 -1.04
N GLY A 15 9.83 -11.47 -0.08
CA GLY A 15 9.39 -11.89 1.25
C GLY A 15 8.62 -10.81 2.01
N MET A 16 9.11 -9.57 1.98
CA MET A 16 8.44 -8.44 2.63
C MET A 16 7.11 -8.10 1.96
N GLN A 17 7.02 -8.18 0.63
CA GLN A 17 5.79 -7.94 -0.12
C GLN A 17 4.73 -8.98 0.23
N ASN A 18 5.10 -10.26 0.30
CA ASN A 18 4.19 -11.33 0.71
C ASN A 18 3.71 -11.19 2.16
N LEU A 19 4.62 -10.83 3.08
CA LEU A 19 4.28 -10.60 4.48
C LEU A 19 3.28 -9.44 4.62
N MET A 20 3.59 -8.29 4.02
CA MET A 20 2.72 -7.11 4.11
C MET A 20 1.37 -7.35 3.44
N TRP A 21 1.34 -8.11 2.35
CA TRP A 21 0.09 -8.52 1.71
C TRP A 21 -0.74 -9.45 2.60
N GLY A 22 -0.13 -10.49 3.16
CA GLY A 22 -0.82 -11.42 4.06
C GLY A 22 -1.39 -10.71 5.29
N LEU A 23 -0.63 -9.76 5.84
CA LEU A 23 -1.08 -8.90 6.93
C LEU A 23 -2.28 -8.04 6.51
N ALA A 24 -2.17 -7.29 5.41
CA ALA A 24 -3.24 -6.42 4.92
C ALA A 24 -4.51 -7.21 4.58
N ASN A 25 -4.37 -8.36 3.92
CA ASN A 25 -5.46 -9.23 3.55
C ASN A 25 -6.14 -9.91 4.76
N SER A 26 -5.38 -10.17 5.83
CA SER A 26 -5.96 -10.70 7.08
C SER A 26 -6.76 -9.62 7.82
N ILE A 27 -6.20 -8.41 7.95
CA ILE A 27 -6.86 -7.29 8.63
C ILE A 27 -8.11 -6.84 7.85
N SER A 28 -8.05 -6.82 6.52
CA SER A 28 -9.15 -6.38 5.66
C SER A 28 -10.41 -7.26 5.77
N LYS A 29 -10.30 -8.48 6.29
CA LYS A 29 -11.46 -9.36 6.54
C LYS A 29 -12.33 -8.87 7.68
N TYR A 30 -11.77 -8.12 8.63
CA TYR A 30 -12.46 -7.68 9.84
C TYR A 30 -12.65 -6.16 9.87
N TYR A 31 -11.77 -5.39 9.23
CA TYR A 31 -11.79 -3.94 9.30
C TYR A 31 -11.54 -3.27 7.97
N LEU A 32 -12.18 -2.12 7.74
CA LEU A 32 -11.88 -1.25 6.61
C LEU A 32 -10.40 -0.83 6.66
N THR A 33 -9.66 -1.24 5.63
CA THR A 33 -8.21 -1.10 5.57
C THR A 33 -7.83 -0.23 4.39
N LYS A 34 -6.91 0.72 4.62
CA LYS A 34 -6.29 1.53 3.57
C LYS A 34 -4.77 1.35 3.61
N VAL A 35 -4.19 1.03 2.46
CA VAL A 35 -2.75 0.77 2.33
C VAL A 35 -2.09 1.89 1.54
N PHE A 36 -1.17 2.62 2.16
CA PHE A 36 -0.31 3.59 1.46
C PHE A 36 1.01 2.92 1.11
N THR A 37 1.27 2.76 -0.18
CA THR A 37 2.47 2.09 -0.68
C THR A 37 3.14 2.85 -1.81
N ASP A 38 4.37 2.46 -2.12
CA ASP A 38 5.13 3.05 -3.21
C ASP A 38 4.57 2.58 -4.56
N TYR A 39 4.63 3.47 -5.55
CA TYR A 39 4.29 3.11 -6.92
C TYR A 39 5.20 2.02 -7.46
N GLN A 40 4.59 1.05 -8.14
CA GLN A 40 5.24 -0.03 -8.87
C GLN A 40 4.54 -0.18 -10.23
N GLU A 41 5.26 -0.66 -11.24
CA GLU A 41 4.66 -0.97 -12.53
C GLU A 41 3.64 -2.11 -12.38
N ASN A 42 2.60 -2.10 -13.22
CA ASN A 42 1.52 -3.11 -13.24
C ASN A 42 0.70 -3.24 -11.95
N HIS A 43 0.84 -2.32 -10.99
CA HIS A 43 0.08 -2.36 -9.74
C HIS A 43 -1.45 -2.34 -9.95
N GLN A 44 -1.95 -1.76 -11.04
CA GLN A 44 -3.39 -1.65 -11.29
C GLN A 44 -4.08 -3.01 -11.43
N GLU A 45 -3.45 -3.97 -12.09
CA GLU A 45 -4.00 -5.33 -12.26
C GLU A 45 -4.13 -6.08 -10.94
N PHE A 46 -3.23 -5.77 -10.00
CA PHE A 46 -3.24 -6.34 -8.66
C PHE A 46 -4.22 -5.59 -7.74
N ASP A 47 -4.13 -4.26 -7.71
CA ASP A 47 -4.91 -3.39 -6.85
C ASP A 47 -6.41 -3.48 -7.19
N GLY A 48 -6.77 -3.74 -8.44
CA GLY A 48 -8.15 -3.94 -8.86
C GLY A 48 -8.78 -5.27 -8.40
N LYS A 49 -7.99 -6.22 -7.89
CA LYS A 49 -8.47 -7.54 -7.44
C LYS A 49 -8.66 -7.64 -5.93
N VAL A 50 -8.20 -6.66 -5.16
CA VAL A 50 -8.27 -6.67 -3.69
C VAL A 50 -9.53 -5.98 -3.17
N SER A 51 -9.98 -6.37 -1.97
CA SER A 51 -11.18 -5.83 -1.32
C SER A 51 -10.94 -4.55 -0.51
N PHE A 52 -9.69 -4.07 -0.43
CA PHE A 52 -9.30 -2.91 0.35
C PHE A 52 -8.61 -1.86 -0.52
N SER A 53 -8.64 -0.60 -0.09
CA SER A 53 -8.10 0.51 -0.87
C SER A 53 -6.57 0.57 -0.77
N ILE A 54 -5.91 0.69 -1.92
CA ILE A 54 -4.46 0.85 -2.01
C ILE A 54 -4.17 2.18 -2.69
N GLU A 55 -3.35 3.02 -2.04
CA GLU A 55 -2.91 4.30 -2.57
C GLU A 55 -1.41 4.26 -2.88
N ARG A 56 -1.08 4.50 -4.15
CA ARG A 56 0.25 4.31 -4.73
C ARG A 56 0.93 5.64 -4.95
N ILE A 57 2.01 5.88 -4.23
CA ILE A 57 2.68 7.19 -4.25
C ILE A 57 3.83 7.18 -5.25
N ARG A 58 3.70 8.03 -6.27
CA ARG A 58 4.69 8.27 -7.32
C ARG A 58 5.70 9.35 -6.91
N GLY A 59 6.88 9.30 -7.53
CA GLY A 59 7.90 10.35 -7.45
C GLY A 59 9.27 9.83 -7.02
N THR A 60 10.24 10.74 -7.01
CA THR A 60 11.60 10.46 -6.57
C THR A 60 11.64 10.10 -5.09
N LYS A 61 12.60 9.27 -4.69
CA LYS A 61 12.67 8.64 -3.35
C LYS A 61 12.54 9.64 -2.19
N LEU A 62 13.15 10.82 -2.30
CA LEU A 62 13.10 11.84 -1.26
C LEU A 62 11.72 12.52 -1.18
N LEU A 63 11.17 12.97 -2.32
CA LEU A 63 9.85 13.61 -2.38
C LEU A 63 8.73 12.66 -1.96
N ARG A 64 8.88 11.37 -2.26
CA ARG A 64 7.92 10.31 -1.89
C ARG A 64 7.74 10.21 -0.38
N LYS A 65 8.80 10.39 0.42
CA LYS A 65 8.72 10.33 1.88
C LYS A 65 7.84 11.45 2.44
N TYR A 66 8.04 12.68 1.98
CA TYR A 66 7.26 13.84 2.42
C TYR A 66 5.81 13.78 1.93
N ARG A 67 5.60 13.42 0.65
CA ARG A 67 4.25 13.27 0.09
C ARG A 67 3.44 12.19 0.82
N LYS A 68 4.07 11.05 1.12
CA LYS A 68 3.42 9.98 1.89
C LYS A 68 2.99 10.45 3.27
N ALA A 69 3.88 11.13 4.01
CA ALA A 69 3.55 11.69 5.30
C ALA A 69 2.40 12.71 5.23
N TYR A 70 2.40 13.57 4.20
CA TYR A 70 1.34 14.55 3.98
C TYR A 70 -0.01 13.88 3.70
N LEU A 71 -0.06 12.92 2.77
CA LEU A 71 -1.29 12.19 2.41
C LEU A 71 -1.87 11.39 3.58
N ILE A 72 -1.00 10.85 4.44
CA ILE A 72 -1.44 10.15 5.65
C ILE A 72 -2.02 11.13 6.67
N ASN A 73 -1.46 12.34 6.80
CA ASN A 73 -1.96 13.34 7.73
C ASN A 73 -3.29 13.95 7.30
N ASP A 74 -3.57 13.95 6.00
CA ASP A 74 -4.83 14.43 5.43
C ASP A 74 -5.96 13.39 5.50
N PHE A 75 -5.61 12.11 5.75
CA PHE A 75 -6.52 10.97 5.82
C PHE A 75 -6.96 10.67 7.27
#